data_AF-A0A9R0X202-F1
#
_entry.id   AF-A0A9R0X202-F1
#
_cell.length_a   1.000
_cell.length_b   1.000
_cell.length_c   1.000
_cell.angle_alpha   90.00
_cell.angle_beta   90.00
_cell.angle_gamma   90.00
#
_symmetry.space_group_name_H-M   'P 1'
#
loop_
_entity.id
_entity.type
_entity.pdbx_description
1 polymer ?
#
loop_
_entity_poly.entity_id
_entity_poly.type
_entity_poly.pdbx_seq_one_letter_code
_entity_poly.pdbx_strand_id
1 'polypeptide(L)'
;MEFVACRSLFCTSIYFPIIFQVNKYAFSGGQDSVELHRKLGANLEVDVSIKYLNFFLEDDDELERIKKAYKEGRMLTGEVKQLLVTVLSEMVERHKRARARVTEEMVDAFMAVRPLPNMFG
;
A
#
# COMPACT_ATOMS: atom_id res chain seq x y z
N MET A 1 -23.16 15.40 3.16
CA MET A 1 -22.61 14.45 2.17
C MET A 1 -21.48 13.72 2.85
N GLU A 2 -21.69 12.43 3.14
CA GLU A 2 -21.01 11.67 4.20
C GLU A 2 -19.51 11.44 3.97
N PHE A 3 -18.80 11.56 5.08
CA PHE A 3 -17.39 11.24 5.30
C PHE A 3 -17.19 9.71 5.35
N VAL A 4 -16.68 9.09 4.28
CA VAL A 4 -16.06 7.75 4.34
C VAL A 4 -14.86 7.70 3.40
N ALA A 5 -13.72 8.24 3.83
CA ALA A 5 -12.51 8.32 3.01
C ALA A 5 -11.38 7.45 3.56
N CYS A 6 -11.64 6.17 3.82
CA CYS A 6 -10.60 5.13 3.90
C CYS A 6 -11.18 3.74 3.65
N ARG A 7 -12.05 3.58 2.64
CA ARG A 7 -12.58 2.26 2.27
C ARG A 7 -11.87 1.63 1.07
N SER A 8 -11.33 2.43 0.16
CA SER A 8 -10.70 1.91 -1.07
C SER A 8 -9.64 2.86 -1.61
N LEU A 9 -8.46 2.30 -1.93
CA LEU A 9 -7.45 2.94 -2.77
C LEU A 9 -7.71 2.54 -4.23
N PHE A 10 -7.99 3.50 -5.11
CA PHE A 10 -8.24 3.21 -6.53
C PHE A 10 -6.94 3.19 -7.33
N CYS A 11 -6.78 2.21 -8.23
CA CYS A 11 -5.63 2.10 -9.13
C CYS A 11 -5.54 3.20 -10.21
N THR A 12 -6.54 4.08 -10.28
CA THR A 12 -6.55 5.28 -11.12
C THR A 12 -6.15 6.55 -10.35
N SER A 13 -5.91 6.44 -9.05
CA SER A 13 -5.52 7.57 -8.20
C SER A 13 -4.18 8.17 -8.65
N ILE A 14 -4.08 9.50 -8.63
CA ILE A 14 -2.79 10.20 -8.77
C ILE A 14 -2.07 10.28 -7.40
N TYR A 15 -0.78 10.62 -7.41
CA TYR A 15 0.10 10.66 -6.23
C TYR A 15 -0.46 11.47 -5.04
N PHE A 16 -1.01 12.65 -5.30
CA PHE A 16 -1.50 13.57 -4.27
C PHE A 16 -2.70 13.01 -3.46
N PRO A 17 -3.75 12.44 -4.08
CA PRO A 17 -4.80 11.69 -3.38
C PRO A 17 -4.30 10.53 -2.52
N ILE A 18 -3.30 9.77 -2.96
CA ILE A 18 -2.76 8.62 -2.21
C ILE A 18 -2.13 9.11 -0.91
N ILE A 19 -1.28 10.14 -0.98
CA ILE A 19 -0.67 10.79 0.20
C ILE A 19 -1.75 11.27 1.16
N PHE A 20 -2.73 12.03 0.64
CA PHE A 20 -3.77 12.60 1.47
C PHE A 20 -4.58 11.52 2.19
N GLN A 21 -4.93 10.44 1.48
CA GLN A 21 -5.70 9.33 2.06
C GLN A 21 -4.92 8.61 3.16
N VAL A 22 -3.66 8.24 2.90
CA VAL A 22 -2.81 7.53 3.86
C VAL A 22 -2.55 8.42 5.09
N ASN A 23 -2.16 9.66 4.89
CA ASN A 23 -1.82 10.55 6.00
C ASN A 23 -3.03 10.89 6.87
N LYS A 24 -4.17 11.19 6.25
CA LYS A 24 -5.35 11.68 6.97
C LYS A 24 -6.23 10.58 7.55
N TYR A 25 -6.32 9.43 6.90
CA TYR A 25 -7.35 8.44 7.27
C TYR A 25 -6.83 7.03 7.56
N ALA A 26 -5.59 6.68 7.21
CA ALA A 26 -5.04 5.39 7.63
C ALA A 26 -4.86 5.40 9.15
N PHE A 27 -5.58 4.50 9.83
CA PHE A 27 -5.49 4.33 11.27
C PHE A 27 -4.09 3.84 11.64
N SER A 28 -3.47 4.51 12.61
CA SER A 28 -2.13 4.16 13.10
C SER A 28 -2.21 3.48 14.47
N GLY A 29 -1.34 2.50 14.69
CA GLY A 29 -1.10 1.92 16.01
C GLY A 29 -0.04 2.66 16.83
N GLY A 30 0.50 3.78 16.33
CA GLY A 30 1.42 4.64 17.06
C GLY A 30 0.76 5.42 18.21
N GLN A 31 1.58 6.13 18.99
CA GLN A 31 1.13 6.87 20.18
C GLN A 31 0.85 8.34 19.83
N ASP A 32 0.10 9.03 20.68
CA ASP A 32 -0.32 10.42 20.46
C ASP A 32 0.83 11.42 20.42
N SER A 33 1.92 11.16 21.17
CA SER A 33 3.12 12.00 21.16
C SER A 33 4.36 11.21 20.77
N VAL A 34 5.36 11.93 20.25
CA VAL A 34 6.66 11.36 19.89
C VAL A 34 7.32 10.74 21.11
N GLU A 35 7.31 11.42 22.26
CA GLU A 35 7.92 10.93 23.49
C GLU A 35 7.29 9.62 23.96
N LEU A 36 5.95 9.54 23.90
CA LEU A 36 5.22 8.33 24.27
C LEU A 36 5.52 7.21 23.27
N HIS A 37 5.59 7.54 21.97
CA HIS A 37 5.93 6.58 20.93
C HIS A 37 7.34 6.03 21.07
N ARG A 38 8.33 6.88 21.37
CA ARG A 38 9.71 6.43 21.64
C ARG A 38 9.80 5.49 22.85
N LYS A 39 8.89 5.63 23.82
CA LYS A 39 8.87 4.82 25.06
C LYS A 39 8.10 3.51 24.92
N LEU A 40 6.93 3.56 24.28
CA LEU A 40 5.97 2.45 24.23
C LEU A 40 5.91 1.76 22.87
N GLY A 41 6.39 2.42 21.81
CA GLY A 41 6.30 1.93 20.44
C GLY A 41 4.88 1.89 19.88
N ALA A 42 4.74 1.18 18.75
CA ALA A 42 3.47 1.00 18.04
C ALA A 42 2.82 -0.36 18.30
N ASN A 43 1.50 -0.39 18.31
CA ASN A 43 0.72 -1.63 18.19
C ASN A 43 0.53 -2.00 16.70
N LEU A 44 1.27 -3.01 16.22
CA LEU A 44 1.21 -3.43 14.82
C LEU A 44 -0.09 -4.15 14.44
N GLU A 45 -0.83 -4.74 15.38
CA GLU A 45 -2.05 -5.52 15.10
C GLU A 45 -3.18 -4.64 14.56
N VAL A 46 -3.20 -3.38 14.98
CA VAL A 46 -4.22 -2.40 14.61
C VAL A 46 -3.75 -1.46 13.50
N ASP A 47 -2.45 -1.39 13.23
CA ASP A 47 -1.90 -0.43 12.27
C ASP A 47 -2.20 -0.81 10.81
N VAL A 48 -2.95 0.05 10.12
CA VAL A 48 -3.36 -0.18 8.73
C VAL A 48 -2.19 -0.05 7.77
N SER A 49 -1.22 0.83 8.06
CA SER A 49 -0.06 1.04 7.19
C SER A 49 0.81 -0.21 7.14
N ILE A 50 1.04 -0.85 8.29
CA ILE A 50 1.77 -2.12 8.39
C ILE A 50 1.02 -3.24 7.67
N LYS A 51 -0.31 -3.31 7.79
CA LYS A 51 -1.12 -4.28 7.05
C LYS A 51 -0.94 -4.12 5.54
N TYR A 52 -0.99 -2.90 5.02
CA TYR A 52 -0.79 -2.66 3.59
C TYR A 52 0.65 -2.93 3.14
N LEU A 53 1.66 -2.54 3.92
CA LEU A 53 3.05 -2.86 3.62
C LEU A 53 3.25 -4.38 3.53
N ASN A 54 2.59 -5.16 4.39
CA ASN A 54 2.62 -6.62 4.34
C ASN A 54 2.02 -7.23 3.06
N PHE A 55 1.20 -6.50 2.31
CA PHE A 55 0.65 -6.96 1.03
C PHE A 55 1.44 -6.46 -0.19
N PHE A 56 2.06 -5.28 -0.10
CA PHE A 56 2.60 -4.58 -1.28
C PHE A 56 4.12 -4.37 -1.25
N LEU A 57 4.78 -4.49 -0.10
CA LEU A 57 6.22 -4.49 -0.03
C LEU A 57 6.73 -5.91 -0.30
N GLU A 58 7.48 -6.09 -1.37
CA GLU A 58 7.97 -7.39 -1.83
C GLU A 58 9.20 -7.89 -1.05
N ASP A 59 9.87 -7.00 -0.30
CA ASP A 59 11.07 -7.29 0.49
C ASP A 59 10.69 -7.62 1.96
N ASP A 60 10.73 -8.91 2.29
CA ASP A 60 10.39 -9.43 3.62
C ASP A 60 11.36 -8.97 4.72
N ASP A 61 12.66 -8.86 4.41
CA ASP A 61 13.68 -8.44 5.37
C ASP A 61 13.48 -6.96 5.74
N GLU A 62 13.20 -6.13 4.73
CA GLU A 62 12.88 -4.72 4.94
C GLU A 62 11.56 -4.55 5.72
N LEU A 63 10.54 -5.35 5.41
CA LEU A 63 9.28 -5.35 6.14
C LEU A 63 9.48 -5.68 7.62
N GLU A 64 10.28 -6.70 7.93
CA GLU A 64 10.55 -7.09 9.31
C GLU A 64 11.38 -6.02 10.04
N ARG A 65 12.34 -5.39 9.34
CA ARG A 65 13.09 -4.24 9.86
C ARG A 65 12.17 -3.09 10.25
N ILE A 66 11.20 -2.74 9.39
CA ILE A 66 10.21 -1.69 9.65
C ILE A 66 9.32 -2.06 10.83
N LYS A 67 8.74 -3.27 10.84
CA LYS A 67 7.88 -3.77 11.93
C LYS A 67 8.59 -3.69 13.28
N LYS A 68 9.83 -4.19 13.35
CA LYS A 68 10.65 -4.15 14.56
C LYS A 68 10.94 -2.72 15.00
N ALA A 69 11.42 -1.86 14.10
CA ALA A 69 11.76 -0.48 14.43
C ALA A 69 10.52 0.31 14.90
N TYR A 70 9.36 0.11 14.29
CA TYR A 70 8.12 0.80 14.66
C TYR A 70 7.53 0.28 15.98
N LYS A 71 7.55 -1.04 16.20
CA LYS A 71 7.14 -1.66 17.46
C LYS A 71 8.02 -1.23 18.64
N GLU A 72 9.31 -0.98 18.41
CA GLU A 72 10.25 -0.50 19.43
C GLU A 72 10.26 1.03 19.56
N GLY A 73 9.44 1.76 18.79
CA GLY A 73 9.40 3.23 18.80
C GLY A 73 10.62 3.90 18.16
N ARG A 74 11.49 3.16 17.47
CA ARG A 74 12.65 3.69 16.73
C ARG A 74 12.27 4.34 15.40
N MET A 75 11.16 3.93 14.79
CA MET A 75 10.56 4.57 13.62
C MET A 75 9.24 5.21 14.03
N LEU A 76 8.92 6.39 13.50
CA LEU A 76 7.67 7.12 13.79
C LEU A 76 6.56 6.78 12.79
N THR A 77 5.30 6.98 13.20
CA THR A 77 4.12 6.77 12.35
C THR A 77 4.22 7.49 10.99
N GLY A 78 4.72 8.73 10.98
CA GLY A 78 4.87 9.50 9.74
C GLY A 78 5.87 8.88 8.76
N GLU A 79 6.94 8.27 9.27
CA GLU A 79 7.96 7.59 8.46
C GLU A 79 7.37 6.32 7.83
N VAL A 80 6.62 5.52 8.59
CA VAL A 80 5.92 4.33 8.10
C VAL A 80 4.90 4.70 7.02
N LYS A 81 4.12 5.76 7.24
CA LYS A 81 3.14 6.24 6.26
C LYS A 81 3.81 6.74 4.97
N GLN A 82 4.96 7.40 5.05
CA GLN A 82 5.70 7.86 3.89
C GLN A 82 6.26 6.67 3.07
N LEU A 83 6.75 5.63 3.73
CA LEU A 83 7.15 4.38 3.08
C LEU A 83 5.97 3.73 2.36
N LEU A 84 4.82 3.62 3.02
CA LEU A 84 3.60 3.09 2.42
C LEU A 84 3.18 3.89 1.18
N VAL A 85 3.17 5.22 1.27
CA VAL A 85 2.87 6.09 0.12
C VAL A 85 3.79 5.78 -1.06
N THR A 86 5.08 5.60 -0.80
CA THR A 86 6.09 5.32 -1.84
C THR A 86 5.77 4.01 -2.56
N VAL A 87 5.56 2.94 -1.79
CA VAL A 87 5.21 1.60 -2.30
C VAL A 87 3.92 1.64 -3.13
N LEU A 88 2.86 2.24 -2.58
CA LEU A 88 1.56 2.32 -3.27
C LEU A 88 1.63 3.16 -4.54
N SER A 89 2.39 4.25 -4.51
CA SER A 89 2.54 5.13 -5.67
C SER A 89 3.26 4.43 -6.82
N GLU A 90 4.31 3.68 -6.51
CA GLU A 90 5.02 2.89 -7.52
C GLU A 90 4.11 1.81 -8.12
N MET A 91 3.35 1.10 -7.28
CA MET A 91 2.39 0.08 -7.72
C MET A 91 1.33 0.67 -8.66
N VAL A 92 0.75 1.82 -8.30
CA VAL A 92 -0.27 2.50 -9.13
C VAL A 92 0.32 2.97 -10.46
N GLU A 93 1.53 3.55 -10.47
CA GLU A 93 2.17 3.97 -11.72
C GLU A 93 2.58 2.78 -12.60
N ARG A 94 3.00 1.66 -12.00
CA ARG A 94 3.23 0.40 -12.72
C ARG A 94 1.94 -0.09 -13.38
N HIS A 95 0.83 -0.09 -12.63
CA HIS A 95 -0.49 -0.47 -13.15
C HIS A 95 -0.96 0.45 -14.28
N LYS A 96 -0.85 1.78 -14.12
CA LYS A 96 -1.23 2.76 -15.15
C LYS A 96 -0.43 2.56 -16.44
N ARG A 97 0.89 2.36 -16.34
CA ARG A 97 1.75 2.05 -17.49
C ARG A 97 1.37 0.74 -18.16
N ALA A 98 1.06 -0.30 -17.39
CA ALA A 98 0.61 -1.58 -17.94
C ALA A 98 -0.73 -1.43 -18.67
N ARG A 99 -1.70 -0.76 -18.05
CA ARG A 99 -3.03 -0.50 -18.63
C ARG A 99 -2.95 0.33 -19.91
N ALA A 100 -2.07 1.33 -19.96
CA ALA A 100 -1.87 2.16 -21.15
C ALA A 100 -1.31 1.40 -22.37
N ARG A 101 -0.72 0.21 -22.16
CA ARG A 101 -0.21 -0.66 -23.24
C ARG A 101 -1.24 -1.65 -23.75
N VAL A 102 -2.41 -1.75 -23.12
CA VAL A 102 -3.48 -2.66 -23.55
C VAL A 102 -4.18 -2.06 -24.76
N THR A 103 -4.16 -2.79 -25.89
CA THR A 103 -4.89 -2.42 -27.11
C THR A 103 -6.25 -3.10 -27.18
N GLU A 104 -7.13 -2.64 -28.08
CA GLU A 104 -8.44 -3.27 -28.31
C GLU A 104 -8.28 -4.70 -28.82
N GLU A 105 -7.32 -4.96 -29.71
CA GLU A 105 -7.06 -6.31 -30.23
C GLU A 105 -6.61 -7.26 -29.12
N MET A 106 -5.82 -6.76 -28.15
CA MET A 106 -5.47 -7.56 -26.98
C MET A 106 -6.71 -7.90 -26.15
N VAL A 107 -7.60 -6.94 -25.92
CA VAL A 107 -8.85 -7.17 -25.17
C VAL A 107 -9.71 -8.19 -25.88
N ASP A 108 -9.95 -8.02 -27.19
CA ASP A 108 -10.74 -8.93 -28.00
C ASP A 108 -10.17 -10.35 -27.98
N ALA A 109 -8.86 -10.47 -28.14
CA ALA A 109 -8.18 -11.76 -28.09
C ALA A 109 -8.33 -12.42 -26.71
N PHE A 110 -8.22 -11.68 -25.60
CA PHE A 110 -8.40 -12.20 -24.25
C PHE A 110 -9.86 -12.58 -23.93
N MET A 111 -10.84 -11.90 -24.55
CA MET A 111 -12.27 -12.16 -24.34
C MET A 111 -12.84 -13.22 -25.29
N ALA A 112 -12.12 -13.60 -26.36
CA ALA A 112 -12.54 -14.64 -27.29
C ALA A 112 -12.46 -16.04 -26.67
N VAL A 113 -13.44 -16.90 -26.98
CA VAL A 113 -13.38 -18.33 -26.64
C VAL A 113 -12.28 -18.98 -27.47
N ARG A 114 -11.21 -19.43 -26.81
CA ARG A 114 -10.05 -20.05 -27.46
C ARG A 114 -9.43 -21.12 -26.55
N PRO A 115 -8.81 -22.17 -27.11
CA PRO A 115 -7.99 -23.07 -26.32
C PRO A 115 -6.77 -22.30 -25.79
N LEU A 116 -6.49 -22.43 -24.48
CA LEU A 116 -5.27 -21.88 -23.91
C LEU A 116 -4.09 -22.81 -24.26
N PRO A 117 -2.89 -22.26 -24.51
CA PRO A 117 -1.70 -23.09 -24.61
C PRO A 117 -1.54 -23.90 -23.33
N ASN A 118 -1.07 -25.15 -23.43
CA ASN A 118 -0.97 -26.07 -22.30
C ASN A 118 -0.15 -25.41 -21.16
N MET A 119 -0.83 -25.04 -20.08
CA MET A 119 -0.23 -24.33 -18.93
C MET A 119 0.55 -25.27 -17.99
N PHE A 120 0.42 -26.57 -18.21
CA PHE A 120 1.14 -27.63 -17.51
C PHE A 120 1.71 -28.56 -18.58
N GLY A 121 3.03 -28.44 -18.82
CA GLY A 121 3.81 -29.44 -19.52
C GLY A 121 4.26 -30.53 -18.57
#